data_AF-A0A975I2X4-F1
#
_entry.id   AF-A0A975I2X4-F1
#
_cell.length_a   1.000
_cell.length_b   1.000
_cell.length_c   1.000
_cell.angle_alpha   90.00
_cell.angle_beta   90.00
_cell.angle_gamma   90.00
#
_symmetry.space_group_name_H-M   'P 1'
#
loop_
_entity.id
_entity.type
_entity.pdbx_description
1 polymer ?
#
loop_
_entity_poly.entity_id
_entity_poly.type
_entity_poly.pdbx_seq_one_letter_code
_entity_poly.pdbx_strand_id
1 'polypeptide(L)'
;MNRPARGNNSQLHQVMRVAVAVLLSYAHVEAAPFRLLAIGDSLTEEYRFETPFSAPDSKPLDANTKNWVELLHSHRPAAFSMGGYQPSLGNYADFRNAGYEYNYGVPGFKAERWVELLYRSYSFADLLDPENALAASTRFELRGDLPSVDAVLIFVGGNDLSLASNDAQNDAIRVFIGRIHDFVRANATADLPIIVGTVPDIGSTPAEKLADAQAAALARQRVATLNANIIADLGARANTHMARIDRVTDRIADQVPLHVNGTEFTYAPDSENPPLHTFCKDGFHPSTVSQALIANEILAAVNRFAPAPIPPFTNREILTDILGQNADQPLIDYMAGAPDDGDGLPALLEFLLGKNPLAADSPLMFSPDGSASFHPSPDALRFADLGVLQSETLGNDWVRVPDENKQELPDGSVIIIPSAAKLFYKFEAVPKP
;
A
#
# COMPACT_ATOMS: atom_id res chain seq x y z
N MET A 1 43.36 69.64 32.46
CA MET A 1 42.05 70.28 32.18
C MET A 1 41.42 69.59 30.98
N ASN A 2 40.23 69.03 31.21
CA ASN A 2 39.13 68.65 30.30
C ASN A 2 39.41 67.89 28.99
N ARG A 3 39.20 66.57 29.03
CA ARG A 3 38.68 65.78 27.89
C ARG A 3 37.15 65.73 27.97
N PRO A 4 36.41 65.89 26.86
CA PRO A 4 34.98 65.58 26.83
C PRO A 4 34.75 64.08 26.58
N ALA A 5 33.70 63.57 27.23
CA ALA A 5 33.26 62.18 27.19
C ALA A 5 32.68 61.80 25.81
N ARG A 6 33.03 60.61 25.32
CA ARG A 6 32.37 59.96 24.18
C ARG A 6 31.05 59.35 24.65
N GLY A 7 29.94 59.84 24.09
CA GLY A 7 28.61 59.27 24.26
C GLY A 7 28.46 57.93 23.54
N ASN A 8 27.71 57.03 24.18
CA ASN A 8 27.39 55.66 23.80
C ASN A 8 26.71 55.54 22.43
N ASN A 9 27.37 54.83 21.50
CA ASN A 9 26.78 54.32 20.25
C ASN A 9 26.51 52.80 20.30
N SER A 10 26.46 52.18 21.49
CA SER A 10 26.34 50.72 21.61
C SER A 10 24.91 50.19 21.78
N GLN A 11 23.89 51.05 21.95
CA GLN A 11 22.52 50.56 22.20
C GLN A 11 21.61 50.46 20.97
N LEU A 12 21.97 51.05 19.82
CA LEU A 12 21.14 50.96 18.60
C LEU A 12 21.38 49.71 17.74
N HIS A 13 22.51 49.02 17.90
CA HIS A 13 22.81 47.82 17.11
C HIS A 13 22.31 46.50 17.73
N GLN A 14 21.86 46.53 18.99
CA GLN A 14 21.40 45.32 19.70
C GLN A 14 19.88 45.11 19.61
N VAL A 15 19.10 46.18 19.40
CA VAL A 15 17.63 46.09 19.24
C VAL A 15 17.24 45.62 17.82
N MET A 16 18.09 45.87 16.82
CA MET A 16 17.79 45.52 15.42
C MET A 16 18.09 44.05 15.04
N ARG A 17 18.86 43.30 15.85
CA ARG A 17 19.14 41.87 15.61
C ARG A 17 18.07 40.93 16.20
N VAL A 18 17.28 41.39 17.16
CA VAL A 18 16.18 40.59 17.73
C VAL A 18 14.91 40.71 16.88
N ALA A 19 14.71 41.83 16.17
CA ALA A 19 13.51 42.04 15.34
C ALA A 19 13.51 41.25 14.01
N VAL A 20 14.66 40.81 13.49
CA VAL A 20 14.75 40.03 12.24
C VAL A 20 14.66 38.51 12.49
N ALA A 21 15.03 38.04 13.68
CA ALA A 21 14.88 36.63 14.06
C ALA A 21 13.44 36.23 14.45
N VAL A 22 12.57 37.20 14.73
CA VAL A 22 11.16 36.97 15.12
C VAL A 22 10.20 37.01 13.92
N LEU A 23 10.64 37.47 12.73
CA LEU A 23 9.81 37.54 11.52
C LEU A 23 10.02 36.37 10.55
N LEU A 24 10.91 35.42 10.89
CA LEU A 24 11.17 34.18 10.14
C LEU A 24 10.74 32.92 10.89
N SER A 25 9.89 33.06 11.92
CA SER A 25 8.97 31.99 12.27
C SER A 25 7.95 31.90 11.12
N TYR A 26 8.37 31.28 10.02
CA TYR A 26 7.46 30.68 9.04
C TYR A 26 6.49 29.84 9.85
N ALA A 27 5.31 30.37 10.13
CA ALA A 27 4.17 29.55 10.44
C ALA A 27 4.09 28.56 9.28
N HIS A 28 4.55 27.34 9.54
CA HIS A 28 4.23 26.22 8.66
C HIS A 28 2.72 26.12 8.78
N VAL A 29 2.03 26.74 7.84
CA VAL A 29 0.64 26.39 7.59
C VAL A 29 0.75 24.94 7.15
N GLU A 30 0.49 24.01 8.07
CA GLU A 30 0.40 22.60 7.73
C GLU A 30 -0.60 22.52 6.58
N ALA A 31 -0.14 21.97 5.44
CA ALA A 31 -1.01 21.79 4.30
C ALA A 31 -2.20 20.97 4.76
N ALA A 32 -3.41 21.36 4.34
CA ALA A 32 -4.59 20.58 4.64
C ALA A 32 -4.39 19.14 4.13
N PRO A 33 -4.86 18.13 4.87
CA PRO A 33 -4.73 16.73 4.45
C PRO A 33 -5.43 16.54 3.10
N PHE A 34 -4.85 15.70 2.25
CA PHE A 34 -5.42 15.34 0.97
C PHE A 34 -6.77 14.63 1.15
N ARG A 35 -7.83 15.15 0.57
CA ARG A 35 -9.19 14.62 0.67
C ARG A 35 -9.50 13.72 -0.51
N LEU A 36 -9.69 12.43 -0.23
CA LEU A 36 -10.12 11.46 -1.23
C LEU A 36 -11.61 11.15 -1.03
N LEU A 37 -12.37 11.12 -2.13
CA LEU A 37 -13.68 10.48 -2.16
C LEU A 37 -13.54 9.11 -2.81
N ALA A 38 -14.19 8.09 -2.27
CA ALA A 38 -14.18 6.75 -2.86
C ALA A 38 -15.60 6.30 -3.22
N ILE A 39 -15.82 5.89 -4.46
CA ILE A 39 -17.00 5.14 -4.91
C ILE A 39 -16.58 3.68 -4.97
N GLY A 40 -17.17 2.84 -4.12
CA GLY A 40 -16.66 1.49 -3.89
C GLY A 40 -17.72 0.46 -3.57
N ASP A 41 -17.23 -0.72 -3.21
CA ASP A 41 -18.02 -1.85 -2.69
C ASP A 41 -17.56 -2.25 -1.27
N SER A 42 -17.73 -3.52 -0.88
CA SER A 42 -17.31 -4.04 0.43
C SER A 42 -15.81 -3.93 0.70
N LEU A 43 -14.94 -3.83 -0.32
CA LEU A 43 -13.51 -3.61 -0.09
C LEU A 43 -13.20 -2.18 0.37
N THR A 44 -14.17 -1.27 0.23
CA THR A 44 -14.04 0.16 0.49
C THR A 44 -14.87 0.60 1.70
N GLU A 45 -16.01 -0.04 1.99
CA GLU A 45 -16.72 0.18 3.26
C GLU A 45 -15.86 -0.28 4.46
N GLU A 46 -15.86 0.49 5.55
CA GLU A 46 -15.05 0.18 6.73
C GLU A 46 -15.41 -1.19 7.31
N TYR A 47 -14.41 -2.06 7.46
CA TYR A 47 -14.61 -3.44 7.88
C TYR A 47 -15.22 -3.58 9.27
N ARG A 48 -15.10 -2.55 10.11
CA ARG A 48 -15.82 -2.46 11.39
C ARG A 48 -17.35 -2.56 11.28
N PHE A 49 -17.93 -2.29 10.11
CA PHE A 49 -19.37 -2.44 9.86
C PHE A 49 -19.70 -3.76 9.16
N GLU A 50 -18.73 -4.38 8.47
CA GLU A 50 -18.86 -5.66 7.76
C GLU A 50 -18.43 -6.87 8.58
N THR A 51 -19.01 -7.02 9.76
CA THR A 51 -18.64 -8.09 10.70
C THR A 51 -18.80 -9.54 10.20
N PRO A 52 -19.65 -9.88 9.20
CA PRO A 52 -19.77 -11.26 8.73
C PRO A 52 -18.46 -11.90 8.24
N PHE A 53 -17.54 -11.13 7.65
CA PHE A 53 -16.23 -11.63 7.25
C PHE A 53 -15.08 -11.02 8.07
N SER A 54 -15.24 -9.80 8.57
CA SER A 54 -14.16 -9.05 9.20
C SER A 54 -13.94 -9.38 10.68
N ALA A 55 -14.96 -9.92 11.36
CA ALA A 55 -14.92 -10.25 12.77
C ALA A 55 -14.64 -11.75 13.00
N PRO A 56 -13.83 -12.10 14.01
CA PRO A 56 -13.53 -13.49 14.33
C PRO A 56 -14.79 -14.19 14.89
N ASP A 57 -14.86 -15.50 14.75
CA ASP A 57 -15.98 -16.29 15.31
C ASP A 57 -16.03 -16.21 16.83
N SER A 58 -14.88 -16.06 17.51
CA SER A 58 -14.82 -15.81 18.95
C SER A 58 -15.43 -14.47 19.39
N LYS A 59 -15.54 -13.48 18.49
CA LYS A 59 -16.12 -12.16 18.73
C LYS A 59 -16.86 -11.63 17.49
N PRO A 60 -18.04 -12.16 17.15
CA PRO A 60 -18.68 -11.96 15.84
C PRO A 60 -19.20 -10.54 15.55
N LEU A 61 -19.07 -9.62 16.50
CA LEU A 61 -19.45 -8.20 16.38
C LEU A 61 -18.26 -7.25 16.53
N ASP A 62 -17.04 -7.77 16.68
CA ASP A 62 -15.83 -6.99 16.96
C ASP A 62 -14.79 -7.31 15.87
N ALA A 63 -14.83 -6.53 14.77
CA ALA A 63 -13.92 -6.70 13.66
C ALA A 63 -12.46 -6.56 14.13
N ASN A 64 -11.64 -7.56 13.85
CA ASN A 64 -10.19 -7.52 14.11
C ASN A 64 -9.37 -7.31 12.81
N THR A 65 -10.07 -7.12 11.68
CA THR A 65 -9.47 -6.73 10.40
C THR A 65 -9.87 -5.32 10.03
N LYS A 66 -9.03 -4.64 9.24
CA LYS A 66 -9.24 -3.26 8.80
C LYS A 66 -9.04 -3.13 7.30
N ASN A 67 -9.84 -2.30 6.65
CA ASN A 67 -9.69 -1.99 5.24
C ASN A 67 -8.70 -0.84 4.97
N TRP A 68 -8.41 -0.57 3.70
CA TRP A 68 -7.47 0.49 3.31
C TRP A 68 -7.90 1.90 3.79
N VAL A 69 -9.20 2.18 3.86
CA VAL A 69 -9.75 3.47 4.32
C VAL A 69 -9.41 3.68 5.79
N GLU A 70 -9.69 2.69 6.63
CA GLU A 70 -9.41 2.70 8.06
C GLU A 70 -7.91 2.85 8.33
N LEU A 71 -7.08 2.12 7.57
CA LEU A 71 -5.62 2.17 7.70
C LEU A 71 -5.05 3.55 7.33
N LEU A 72 -5.44 4.12 6.18
CA LEU A 72 -4.94 5.43 5.78
C LEU A 72 -5.38 6.52 6.76
N HIS A 73 -6.63 6.48 7.23
CA HIS A 73 -7.09 7.46 8.21
C HIS A 73 -6.33 7.36 9.54
N SER A 74 -6.13 6.14 10.08
CA SER A 74 -5.49 5.98 11.39
C SER A 74 -3.98 6.23 11.38
N HIS A 75 -3.30 5.99 10.25
CA HIS A 75 -1.84 6.07 10.16
C HIS A 75 -1.33 7.27 9.35
N ARG A 76 -2.18 7.97 8.59
CA ARG A 76 -1.81 9.18 7.82
C ARG A 76 -2.74 10.39 8.05
N PRO A 77 -3.28 10.64 9.26
CA PRO A 77 -4.33 11.66 9.47
C PRO A 77 -3.87 13.10 9.15
N ALA A 78 -2.57 13.38 9.24
CA ALA A 78 -2.02 14.70 8.90
C ALA A 78 -1.88 14.93 7.39
N ALA A 79 -1.82 13.86 6.59
CA ALA A 79 -1.59 13.94 5.14
C ALA A 79 -2.79 13.48 4.31
N PHE A 80 -3.72 12.74 4.91
CA PHE A 80 -4.85 12.10 4.23
C PHE A 80 -6.14 12.23 5.04
N SER A 81 -7.26 12.44 4.36
CA SER A 81 -8.59 12.52 4.94
C SER A 81 -9.64 11.95 3.99
N MET A 82 -10.67 11.34 4.57
CA MET A 82 -11.93 10.98 3.90
C MET A 82 -13.10 11.76 4.54
N GLY A 83 -12.82 12.92 5.15
CA GLY A 83 -13.80 13.75 5.84
C GLY A 83 -14.15 13.28 7.26
N GLY A 84 -15.29 13.75 7.77
CA GLY A 84 -15.74 13.45 9.14
C GLY A 84 -16.14 11.98 9.34
N TYR A 85 -15.97 11.47 10.56
CA TYR A 85 -16.31 10.09 10.90
C TYR A 85 -17.63 9.97 11.65
N GLN A 86 -18.54 9.13 11.16
CA GLN A 86 -19.81 8.80 11.80
C GLN A 86 -19.76 7.41 12.45
N PRO A 87 -19.82 7.29 13.78
CA PRO A 87 -19.57 6.02 14.47
C PRO A 87 -20.76 5.06 14.50
N SER A 88 -21.96 5.51 14.14
CA SER A 88 -23.21 4.78 14.36
C SER A 88 -23.99 4.60 13.05
N LEU A 89 -24.54 3.39 12.88
CA LEU A 89 -25.43 3.07 11.77
C LEU A 89 -26.66 4.00 11.81
N GLY A 90 -27.07 4.48 10.64
CA GLY A 90 -28.18 5.41 10.43
C GLY A 90 -27.81 6.88 10.54
N ASN A 91 -26.53 7.22 10.76
CA ASN A 91 -26.08 8.60 10.84
C ASN A 91 -26.06 9.28 9.45
N TYR A 92 -25.84 8.50 8.39
CA TYR A 92 -26.08 8.97 7.02
C TYR A 92 -27.48 8.54 6.57
N ALA A 93 -28.21 9.48 5.95
CA ALA A 93 -29.53 9.23 5.37
C ALA A 93 -29.43 8.67 3.93
N ASP A 94 -28.36 7.93 3.64
CA ASP A 94 -28.03 7.35 2.34
C ASP A 94 -27.35 5.99 2.52
N PHE A 95 -26.83 5.38 1.45
CA PHE A 95 -26.25 4.03 1.53
C PHE A 95 -24.97 3.91 2.35
N ARG A 96 -24.28 5.00 2.70
CA ARG A 96 -23.08 4.93 3.55
C ARG A 96 -23.40 4.39 4.93
N ASN A 97 -24.60 4.70 5.45
CA ASN A 97 -25.12 4.30 6.77
C ASN A 97 -24.32 4.85 7.97
N ALA A 98 -23.00 4.64 8.03
CA ALA A 98 -22.02 5.16 8.98
C ALA A 98 -20.66 5.38 8.27
N GLY A 99 -19.56 5.58 9.00
CA GLY A 99 -18.22 5.64 8.39
C GLY A 99 -17.75 7.05 8.04
N TYR A 100 -16.72 7.13 7.18
CA TYR A 100 -16.17 8.40 6.74
C TYR A 100 -17.06 9.09 5.70
N GLU A 101 -17.15 10.42 5.78
CA GLU A 101 -17.96 11.29 4.93
C GLU A 101 -17.75 11.04 3.44
N TYR A 102 -16.52 10.96 2.97
CA TYR A 102 -16.23 10.77 1.55
C TYR A 102 -16.07 9.29 1.18
N ASN A 103 -16.47 8.36 2.04
CA ASN A 103 -16.47 6.93 1.75
C ASN A 103 -17.85 6.46 1.26
N TYR A 104 -18.02 6.39 -0.05
CA TYR A 104 -19.20 5.81 -0.71
C TYR A 104 -18.94 4.34 -1.11
N GLY A 105 -18.34 3.56 -0.21
CA GLY A 105 -18.29 2.11 -0.32
C GLY A 105 -19.63 1.50 0.10
N VAL A 106 -20.24 0.68 -0.77
CA VAL A 106 -21.51 0.02 -0.44
C VAL A 106 -21.37 -1.49 -0.64
N PRO A 107 -21.46 -2.31 0.43
CA PRO A 107 -21.31 -3.76 0.34
C PRO A 107 -22.21 -4.40 -0.70
N GLY A 108 -21.65 -5.35 -1.45
CA GLY A 108 -22.36 -6.08 -2.50
C GLY A 108 -22.72 -5.26 -3.74
N PHE A 109 -22.43 -3.94 -3.79
CA PHE A 109 -22.70 -3.17 -4.98
C PHE A 109 -21.82 -3.62 -6.15
N LYS A 110 -22.49 -3.80 -7.28
CA LYS A 110 -21.90 -3.99 -8.60
C LYS A 110 -21.65 -2.64 -9.26
N ALA A 111 -20.71 -2.58 -10.20
CA ALA A 111 -20.54 -1.42 -11.07
C ALA A 111 -21.84 -1.11 -11.84
N GLU A 112 -22.57 -2.14 -12.29
CA GLU A 112 -23.90 -1.98 -12.88
C GLU A 112 -24.89 -1.27 -11.95
N ARG A 113 -24.95 -1.68 -10.67
CA ARG A 113 -25.87 -1.11 -9.68
C ARG A 113 -25.55 0.35 -9.38
N TRP A 114 -24.27 0.71 -9.32
CA TRP A 114 -23.83 2.10 -9.26
C TRP A 114 -24.34 2.91 -10.46
N VAL A 115 -24.22 2.38 -11.67
CA VAL A 115 -24.72 3.06 -12.87
C VAL A 115 -26.23 3.29 -12.81
N GLU A 116 -27.00 2.30 -12.34
CA GLU A 116 -28.44 2.47 -12.13
C GLU A 116 -28.73 3.62 -11.14
N LEU A 117 -28.07 3.63 -9.98
CA LEU A 117 -28.23 4.68 -8.97
C LEU A 117 -27.90 6.06 -9.52
N LEU A 118 -26.79 6.20 -10.25
CA LEU A 118 -26.28 7.49 -10.72
C LEU A 118 -27.09 8.09 -11.87
N TYR A 119 -27.73 7.26 -12.69
CA TYR A 119 -28.42 7.71 -13.90
C TYR A 119 -29.95 7.56 -13.85
N ARG A 120 -30.51 6.82 -12.89
CA ARG A 120 -31.97 6.68 -12.77
C ARG A 120 -32.63 8.02 -12.47
N SER A 121 -33.75 8.26 -13.14
CA SER A 121 -34.66 9.36 -12.79
C SER A 121 -35.70 8.81 -11.81
N TYR A 122 -35.83 9.43 -10.65
CA TYR A 122 -36.78 9.04 -9.62
C TYR A 122 -38.02 9.93 -9.70
N SER A 123 -39.19 9.32 -9.93
CA SER A 123 -40.47 10.00 -9.74
C SER A 123 -40.81 10.08 -8.25
N PHE A 124 -41.78 10.92 -7.88
CA PHE A 124 -42.26 10.96 -6.50
C PHE A 124 -42.75 9.58 -6.00
N ALA A 125 -43.38 8.79 -6.88
CA ALA A 125 -43.84 7.44 -6.55
C ALA A 125 -42.66 6.47 -6.31
N ASP A 126 -41.56 6.59 -7.07
CA ASP A 126 -40.35 5.79 -6.84
C ASP A 126 -39.76 6.05 -5.45
N LEU A 127 -39.80 7.30 -4.98
CA LEU A 127 -39.25 7.71 -3.68
C LEU A 127 -40.08 7.23 -2.47
N LEU A 128 -41.24 6.61 -2.69
CA LEU A 128 -41.98 5.92 -1.63
C LEU A 128 -41.37 4.56 -1.30
N ASP A 129 -40.55 4.00 -2.20
CA ASP A 129 -39.73 2.84 -1.93
C ASP A 129 -38.44 3.25 -1.18
N PRO A 130 -38.16 2.69 0.01
CA PRO A 130 -37.01 3.11 0.83
C PRO A 130 -35.66 2.95 0.13
N GLU A 131 -35.48 1.90 -0.67
CA GLU A 131 -34.22 1.66 -1.38
C GLU A 131 -33.99 2.72 -2.46
N ASN A 132 -35.02 3.05 -3.22
CA ASN A 132 -34.96 4.13 -4.21
C ASN A 132 -34.73 5.51 -3.54
N ALA A 133 -35.30 5.75 -2.37
CA ALA A 133 -35.05 6.97 -1.60
C ALA A 133 -33.58 7.07 -1.14
N LEU A 134 -33.01 5.97 -0.61
CA LEU A 134 -31.59 5.90 -0.26
C LEU A 134 -30.69 6.09 -1.49
N ALA A 135 -31.04 5.48 -2.63
CA ALA A 135 -30.29 5.63 -3.88
C ALA A 135 -30.30 7.08 -4.38
N ALA A 136 -31.46 7.74 -4.35
CA ALA A 136 -31.58 9.14 -4.71
C ALA A 136 -30.80 10.06 -3.76
N SER A 137 -30.84 9.78 -2.45
CA SER A 137 -30.08 10.49 -1.41
C SER A 137 -28.57 10.32 -1.63
N THR A 138 -28.10 9.10 -1.82
CA THR A 138 -26.68 8.78 -2.09
C THR A 138 -26.18 9.54 -3.32
N ARG A 139 -26.96 9.56 -4.40
CA ARG A 139 -26.61 10.33 -5.61
C ARG A 139 -26.55 11.83 -5.33
N PHE A 140 -27.46 12.36 -4.52
CA PHE A 140 -27.50 13.78 -4.18
C PHE A 140 -26.28 14.18 -3.35
N GLU A 141 -26.00 13.45 -2.27
CA GLU A 141 -24.84 13.69 -1.39
C GLU A 141 -23.53 13.53 -2.14
N LEU A 142 -23.36 12.45 -2.93
CA LEU A 142 -22.17 12.23 -3.74
C LEU A 142 -21.88 13.42 -4.66
N ARG A 143 -22.90 13.97 -5.34
CA ARG A 143 -22.74 15.15 -6.19
C ARG A 143 -22.40 16.40 -5.40
N GLY A 144 -22.95 16.54 -4.20
CA GLY A 144 -22.67 17.63 -3.27
C GLY A 144 -21.23 17.63 -2.76
N ASP A 145 -20.63 16.45 -2.61
CA ASP A 145 -19.29 16.26 -2.06
C ASP A 145 -18.16 16.40 -3.10
N LEU A 146 -18.45 16.17 -4.40
CA LEU A 146 -17.43 16.26 -5.47
C LEU A 146 -16.63 17.58 -5.48
N PRO A 147 -17.20 18.77 -5.22
CA PRO A 147 -16.44 20.03 -5.12
C PRO A 147 -15.58 20.16 -3.85
N SER A 148 -15.75 19.26 -2.87
CA SER A 148 -15.13 19.32 -1.54
C SER A 148 -13.94 18.37 -1.39
N VAL A 149 -13.51 17.69 -2.46
CA VAL A 149 -12.41 16.71 -2.42
C VAL A 149 -11.32 17.04 -3.41
N ASP A 150 -10.14 16.46 -3.21
CA ASP A 150 -8.94 16.69 -4.01
C ASP A 150 -8.74 15.60 -5.08
N ALA A 151 -9.42 14.45 -4.94
CA ALA A 151 -9.59 13.43 -5.99
C ALA A 151 -10.76 12.50 -5.69
N VAL A 152 -11.15 11.71 -6.71
CA VAL A 152 -12.12 10.62 -6.59
C VAL A 152 -11.46 9.29 -6.95
N LEU A 153 -11.62 8.26 -6.13
CA LEU A 153 -11.32 6.86 -6.45
C LEU A 153 -12.61 6.15 -6.87
N ILE A 154 -12.57 5.46 -8.00
CA ILE A 154 -13.59 4.49 -8.42
C ILE A 154 -12.98 3.10 -8.27
N PHE A 155 -13.44 2.34 -7.30
CA PHE A 155 -12.93 1.00 -6.99
C PHE A 155 -14.08 0.01 -6.78
N VAL A 156 -14.61 -0.47 -7.90
CA VAL A 156 -15.77 -1.36 -7.98
C VAL A 156 -15.55 -2.38 -9.10
N GLY A 157 -16.39 -3.41 -9.14
CA GLY A 157 -16.42 -4.41 -10.22
C GLY A 157 -16.19 -5.83 -9.75
N GLY A 158 -15.70 -6.03 -8.53
CA GLY A 158 -15.48 -7.37 -7.96
C GLY A 158 -16.77 -8.18 -7.88
N ASN A 159 -17.86 -7.55 -7.43
CA ASN A 159 -19.19 -8.17 -7.32
C ASN A 159 -19.86 -8.47 -8.67
N ASP A 160 -19.40 -7.86 -9.76
CA ASP A 160 -19.89 -8.13 -11.12
C ASP A 160 -19.28 -9.42 -11.68
N LEU A 161 -18.12 -9.83 -11.17
CA LEU A 161 -17.41 -11.03 -11.59
C LEU A 161 -18.05 -12.30 -11.00
N SER A 162 -17.88 -13.39 -11.75
CA SER A 162 -18.16 -14.75 -11.30
C SER A 162 -17.28 -15.73 -12.08
N LEU A 163 -17.04 -16.93 -11.55
CA LEU A 163 -16.27 -17.97 -12.25
C LEU A 163 -16.84 -18.36 -13.62
N ALA A 164 -18.14 -18.15 -13.83
CA ALA A 164 -18.81 -18.45 -15.09
C ALA A 164 -18.72 -17.30 -16.13
N SER A 165 -18.25 -16.12 -15.74
CA SER A 165 -18.28 -14.91 -16.59
C SER A 165 -17.38 -15.07 -17.80
N ASN A 166 -17.88 -14.69 -18.97
CA ASN A 166 -17.09 -14.64 -20.22
C ASN A 166 -16.53 -13.23 -20.48
N ASP A 167 -15.69 -13.11 -21.51
CA ASP A 167 -15.00 -11.84 -21.84
C ASP A 167 -15.98 -10.69 -22.16
N ALA A 168 -17.13 -10.99 -22.78
CA ALA A 168 -18.13 -9.97 -23.09
C ALA A 168 -18.85 -9.46 -21.83
N GLN A 169 -19.14 -10.36 -20.88
CA GLN A 169 -19.69 -9.97 -19.57
C GLN A 169 -18.66 -9.17 -18.78
N ASN A 170 -17.39 -9.57 -18.79
CA ASN A 170 -16.32 -8.81 -18.15
C ASN A 170 -16.13 -7.43 -18.80
N ASP A 171 -16.16 -7.32 -20.12
CA ASP A 171 -16.03 -6.03 -20.80
C ASP A 171 -17.20 -5.06 -20.46
N ALA A 172 -18.40 -5.58 -20.17
CA ALA A 172 -19.49 -4.75 -19.68
C ALA A 172 -19.15 -4.06 -18.35
N ILE A 173 -18.35 -4.69 -17.49
CA ILE A 173 -17.86 -4.10 -16.22
C ILE A 173 -17.03 -2.85 -16.52
N ARG A 174 -16.10 -2.92 -17.48
CA ARG A 174 -15.32 -1.75 -17.93
C ARG A 174 -16.25 -0.63 -18.40
N VAL A 175 -17.29 -0.95 -19.18
CA VAL A 175 -18.26 0.04 -19.65
C VAL A 175 -19.00 0.68 -18.48
N PHE A 176 -19.41 -0.09 -17.46
CA PHE A 176 -20.05 0.46 -16.27
C PHE A 176 -19.13 1.37 -15.46
N ILE A 177 -17.87 0.97 -15.23
CA ILE A 177 -16.86 1.81 -14.57
C ILE A 177 -16.64 3.10 -15.37
N GLY A 178 -16.58 3.01 -16.71
CA GLY A 178 -16.49 4.16 -17.60
C GLY A 178 -17.68 5.13 -17.45
N ARG A 179 -18.90 4.62 -17.24
CA ARG A 179 -20.08 5.45 -16.97
C ARG A 179 -20.04 6.12 -15.59
N ILE A 180 -19.51 5.44 -14.57
CA ILE A 180 -19.30 6.06 -13.24
C ILE A 180 -18.26 7.19 -13.37
N HIS A 181 -17.18 6.97 -14.13
CA HIS A 181 -16.19 7.99 -14.46
C HIS A 181 -16.81 9.20 -15.17
N ASP A 182 -17.64 8.96 -16.20
CA ASP A 182 -18.35 10.02 -16.93
C ASP A 182 -19.27 10.83 -16.01
N PHE A 183 -19.96 10.16 -15.07
CA PHE A 183 -20.78 10.83 -14.07
C PHE A 183 -19.95 11.77 -13.19
N VAL A 184 -18.82 11.29 -12.66
CA VAL A 184 -17.92 12.12 -11.84
C VAL A 184 -17.44 13.32 -12.66
N ARG A 185 -16.96 13.10 -13.88
CA ARG A 185 -16.45 14.18 -14.74
C ARG A 185 -17.54 15.19 -15.12
N ALA A 186 -18.79 14.77 -15.26
CA ALA A 186 -19.91 15.66 -15.56
C ALA A 186 -20.40 16.50 -14.36
N ASN A 187 -20.04 16.13 -13.12
CA ASN A 187 -20.51 16.79 -11.91
C ASN A 187 -19.38 17.43 -11.06
N ALA A 188 -18.12 17.13 -11.37
CA ALA A 188 -16.94 17.71 -10.75
C ALA A 188 -16.36 18.86 -11.59
N THR A 189 -15.34 19.53 -11.05
CA THR A 189 -14.51 20.45 -11.84
C THR A 189 -13.72 19.66 -12.90
N ALA A 190 -13.40 20.31 -14.02
CA ALA A 190 -12.73 19.65 -15.15
C ALA A 190 -11.31 19.14 -14.79
N ASP A 191 -10.70 19.72 -13.77
CA ASP A 191 -9.35 19.44 -13.27
C ASP A 191 -9.33 18.51 -12.04
N LEU A 192 -10.48 18.05 -11.53
CA LEU A 192 -10.49 17.08 -10.43
C LEU A 192 -9.86 15.75 -10.89
N PRO A 193 -8.78 15.25 -10.29
CA PRO A 193 -8.20 13.95 -10.64
C PRO A 193 -9.15 12.80 -10.33
N ILE A 194 -9.24 11.84 -11.25
CA ILE A 194 -10.01 10.60 -11.05
C ILE A 194 -9.03 9.43 -11.04
N ILE A 195 -9.06 8.64 -9.97
CA ILE A 195 -8.34 7.39 -9.86
C ILE A 195 -9.33 6.26 -10.20
N VAL A 196 -8.94 5.34 -11.07
CA VAL A 196 -9.67 4.08 -11.28
C VAL A 196 -8.82 2.94 -10.72
N GLY A 197 -9.37 2.20 -9.76
CA GLY A 197 -8.81 0.95 -9.30
C GLY A 197 -9.11 -0.15 -10.30
N THR A 198 -8.09 -0.91 -10.68
CA THR A 198 -8.31 -2.18 -11.41
C THR A 198 -9.13 -3.13 -10.56
N VAL A 199 -9.90 -4.02 -11.20
CA VAL A 199 -10.74 -5.00 -10.50
C VAL A 199 -9.86 -6.09 -9.87
N PRO A 200 -10.07 -6.45 -8.59
CA PRO A 200 -9.34 -7.55 -7.96
C PRO A 200 -9.59 -8.89 -8.67
N ASP A 201 -8.58 -9.76 -8.73
CA ASP A 201 -8.76 -11.09 -9.31
C ASP A 201 -9.53 -12.03 -8.37
N ILE A 202 -10.81 -12.28 -8.65
CA ILE A 202 -11.61 -13.21 -7.84
C ILE A 202 -11.11 -14.66 -7.92
N GLY A 203 -10.49 -15.06 -9.04
CA GLY A 203 -9.89 -16.39 -9.23
C GLY A 203 -8.62 -16.59 -8.39
N SER A 204 -8.08 -15.49 -7.86
CA SER A 204 -6.98 -15.48 -6.91
C SER A 204 -7.41 -15.71 -5.47
N THR A 205 -8.70 -15.86 -5.17
CA THR A 205 -9.18 -16.06 -3.79
C THR A 205 -9.16 -17.54 -3.38
N PRO A 206 -8.83 -17.87 -2.13
CA PRO A 206 -8.96 -19.22 -1.59
C PRO A 206 -10.35 -19.82 -1.76
N ALA A 207 -11.41 -19.03 -1.54
CA ALA A 207 -12.80 -19.49 -1.64
C ALA A 207 -13.13 -19.99 -3.05
N GLU A 208 -12.79 -19.21 -4.08
CA GLU A 208 -13.07 -19.57 -5.47
C GLU A 208 -12.21 -20.74 -5.95
N LYS A 209 -10.93 -20.81 -5.54
CA LYS A 209 -10.06 -21.95 -5.84
C LYS A 209 -10.56 -23.25 -5.21
N LEU A 210 -11.12 -23.18 -4.00
CA LEU A 210 -11.71 -24.32 -3.31
C LEU A 210 -13.00 -24.78 -4.00
N ALA A 211 -13.81 -23.83 -4.50
CA ALA A 211 -15.03 -24.13 -5.23
C ALA A 211 -14.76 -24.82 -6.58
N ASP A 212 -13.88 -24.25 -7.41
CA ASP A 212 -13.45 -24.83 -8.68
C ASP A 212 -12.11 -24.22 -9.15
N ALA A 213 -11.01 -24.95 -8.93
CA ALA A 213 -9.67 -24.50 -9.29
C ALA A 213 -9.47 -24.24 -10.80
N GLN A 214 -10.15 -24.99 -11.67
CA GLN A 214 -10.02 -24.81 -13.12
C GLN A 214 -10.77 -23.56 -13.57
N ALA A 215 -11.99 -23.37 -13.08
CA ALA A 215 -12.77 -22.17 -13.37
C ALA A 215 -12.12 -20.93 -12.75
N ALA A 216 -11.52 -21.03 -11.56
CA ALA A 216 -10.75 -19.94 -10.93
C ALA A 216 -9.53 -19.53 -11.77
N ALA A 217 -8.75 -20.49 -12.29
CA ALA A 217 -7.63 -20.19 -13.18
C ALA A 217 -8.07 -19.50 -14.49
N LEU A 218 -9.22 -19.89 -15.03
CA LEU A 218 -9.80 -19.24 -16.21
C LEU A 218 -10.31 -17.82 -15.88
N ALA A 219 -10.97 -17.66 -14.73
CA ALA A 219 -11.42 -16.35 -14.25
C ALA A 219 -10.24 -15.38 -14.11
N ARG A 220 -9.11 -15.81 -13.54
CA ARG A 220 -7.86 -15.02 -13.45
C ARG A 220 -7.40 -14.48 -14.80
N GLN A 221 -7.39 -15.30 -15.85
CA GLN A 221 -7.02 -14.86 -17.20
C GLN A 221 -8.00 -13.82 -17.77
N ARG A 222 -9.30 -14.01 -17.53
CA ARG A 222 -10.35 -13.09 -17.99
C ARG A 222 -10.34 -11.76 -17.22
N VAL A 223 -10.05 -11.79 -15.92
CA VAL A 223 -9.88 -10.58 -15.11
C VAL A 223 -8.61 -9.82 -15.52
N ALA A 224 -7.51 -10.52 -15.79
CA ALA A 224 -6.31 -9.88 -16.34
C ALA A 224 -6.59 -9.16 -17.67
N THR A 225 -7.38 -9.78 -18.55
CA THR A 225 -7.82 -9.16 -19.82
C THR A 225 -8.72 -7.95 -19.58
N LEU A 226 -9.69 -8.05 -18.66
CA LEU A 226 -10.53 -6.92 -18.24
C LEU A 226 -9.69 -5.75 -17.74
N ASN A 227 -8.75 -6.01 -16.82
CA ASN A 227 -7.90 -4.97 -16.25
C ASN A 227 -7.00 -4.33 -17.31
N ALA A 228 -6.45 -5.10 -18.25
CA ALA A 228 -5.72 -4.54 -19.39
C ALA A 228 -6.59 -3.57 -20.21
N ASN A 229 -7.85 -3.93 -20.45
CA ASN A 229 -8.80 -3.07 -21.18
C ASN A 229 -9.21 -1.83 -20.37
N ILE A 230 -9.43 -1.95 -19.06
CA ILE A 230 -9.69 -0.81 -18.15
C ILE A 230 -8.52 0.18 -18.21
N ILE A 231 -7.30 -0.31 -18.09
CA ILE A 231 -6.08 0.52 -18.12
C ILE A 231 -5.95 1.23 -19.47
N ALA A 232 -6.16 0.52 -20.58
CA ALA A 232 -6.02 1.08 -21.91
C ALA A 232 -7.09 2.14 -22.23
N ASP A 233 -8.35 1.88 -21.87
CA ASP A 233 -9.48 2.77 -22.13
C ASP A 233 -9.54 3.93 -21.12
N LEU A 234 -9.74 3.62 -19.84
CA LEU A 234 -9.97 4.64 -18.82
C LEU A 234 -8.68 5.38 -18.46
N GLY A 235 -7.53 4.72 -18.51
CA GLY A 235 -6.23 5.36 -18.29
C GLY A 235 -5.83 6.35 -19.39
N ALA A 236 -6.45 6.29 -20.58
CA ALA A 236 -6.24 7.27 -21.65
C ALA A 236 -7.12 8.53 -21.49
N ARG A 237 -8.06 8.54 -20.53
CA ARG A 237 -8.95 9.68 -20.30
C ARG A 237 -8.23 10.81 -19.59
N ALA A 238 -8.66 12.05 -19.85
CA ALA A 238 -8.05 13.23 -19.26
C ALA A 238 -8.04 13.18 -17.73
N ASN A 239 -6.90 13.53 -17.15
CA ASN A 239 -6.67 13.62 -15.70
C ASN A 239 -7.16 12.37 -14.93
N THR A 240 -6.88 11.19 -15.50
CA THR A 240 -7.25 9.90 -14.95
C THR A 240 -6.00 9.09 -14.63
N HIS A 241 -5.95 8.51 -13.44
CA HIS A 241 -4.80 7.76 -12.92
C HIS A 241 -5.24 6.35 -12.51
N MET A 242 -4.36 5.35 -12.68
CA MET A 242 -4.68 3.97 -12.35
C MET A 242 -4.06 3.56 -11.03
N ALA A 243 -4.87 2.99 -10.12
CA ALA A 243 -4.39 2.22 -8.97
C ALA A 243 -4.39 0.73 -9.36
N ARG A 244 -3.21 0.10 -9.34
CA ARG A 244 -2.99 -1.26 -9.87
C ARG A 244 -3.22 -2.33 -8.81
N ILE A 245 -4.45 -2.39 -8.32
CA ILE A 245 -4.91 -3.36 -7.31
C ILE A 245 -4.73 -4.80 -7.77
N ASP A 246 -4.84 -5.05 -9.08
CA ASP A 246 -4.60 -6.34 -9.72
C ASP A 246 -3.22 -6.90 -9.39
N ARG A 247 -2.20 -6.04 -9.28
CA ARG A 247 -0.85 -6.45 -8.88
C ARG A 247 -0.79 -7.00 -7.47
N VAL A 248 -1.63 -6.51 -6.56
CA VAL A 248 -1.68 -7.01 -5.19
C VAL A 248 -2.29 -8.40 -5.17
N THR A 249 -3.42 -8.60 -5.86
CA THR A 249 -4.04 -9.93 -5.96
C THR A 249 -3.14 -10.93 -6.66
N ASP A 250 -2.45 -10.51 -7.72
CA ASP A 250 -1.49 -11.36 -8.42
C ASP A 250 -0.32 -11.74 -7.53
N ARG A 251 0.26 -10.77 -6.83
CA ARG A 251 1.35 -11.02 -5.89
C ARG A 251 0.94 -12.01 -4.81
N ILE A 252 -0.23 -11.85 -4.19
CA ILE A 252 -0.73 -12.74 -3.13
C ILE A 252 -0.93 -14.17 -3.65
N ALA A 253 -1.46 -14.34 -4.87
CA ALA A 253 -1.73 -15.67 -5.41
C ALA A 253 -0.53 -16.37 -6.05
N ASP A 254 0.45 -15.61 -6.56
CA ASP A 254 1.63 -16.16 -7.23
C ASP A 254 2.81 -16.34 -6.27
N GLN A 255 2.88 -15.56 -5.18
CA GLN A 255 3.87 -15.70 -4.11
C GLN A 255 3.21 -16.38 -2.91
N VAL A 256 3.15 -17.72 -2.92
CA VAL A 256 2.58 -18.51 -1.83
C VAL A 256 3.68 -19.35 -1.16
N PRO A 257 4.01 -19.10 0.13
CA PRO A 257 3.45 -18.05 0.98
C PRO A 257 3.90 -16.64 0.57
N LEU A 258 3.09 -15.63 0.90
CA LEU A 258 3.47 -14.24 0.68
C LEU A 258 4.48 -13.84 1.76
N HIS A 259 5.55 -13.16 1.38
CA HIS A 259 6.48 -12.57 2.34
C HIS A 259 6.37 -11.05 2.39
N VAL A 260 6.26 -10.50 3.60
CA VAL A 260 6.40 -9.08 3.90
C VAL A 260 7.53 -8.94 4.91
N ASN A 261 8.61 -8.24 4.56
CA ASN A 261 9.83 -8.16 5.36
C ASN A 261 10.37 -9.53 5.86
N GLY A 262 10.31 -10.56 5.02
CA GLY A 262 10.71 -11.92 5.39
C GLY A 262 9.72 -12.68 6.29
N THR A 263 8.68 -12.04 6.83
CA THR A 263 7.59 -12.71 7.55
C THR A 263 6.67 -13.43 6.57
N GLU A 264 6.42 -14.71 6.80
CA GLU A 264 5.51 -15.52 5.97
C GLU A 264 4.05 -15.24 6.32
N PHE A 265 3.21 -15.18 5.30
CA PHE A 265 1.76 -15.05 5.43
C PHE A 265 1.04 -16.25 4.83
N THR A 266 0.03 -16.72 5.56
CA THR A 266 -0.79 -17.85 5.17
C THR A 266 -1.82 -17.43 4.12
N TYR A 267 -1.79 -18.12 2.97
CA TYR A 267 -2.79 -18.01 1.92
C TYR A 267 -3.98 -18.95 2.21
N ALA A 268 -4.81 -18.58 3.19
CA ALA A 268 -6.02 -19.34 3.55
C ALA A 268 -6.97 -18.49 4.40
N PRO A 269 -8.28 -18.79 4.41
CA PRO A 269 -9.16 -18.29 5.46
C PRO A 269 -8.82 -18.89 6.82
N ASP A 270 -9.20 -18.18 7.87
CA ASP A 270 -9.22 -18.70 9.24
C ASP A 270 -10.35 -18.03 10.02
N SER A 271 -11.09 -18.81 10.82
CA SER A 271 -12.27 -18.33 11.55
C SER A 271 -11.99 -17.19 12.52
N GLU A 272 -10.73 -17.06 12.95
CA GLU A 272 -10.30 -16.05 13.92
C GLU A 272 -9.62 -14.83 13.27
N ASN A 273 -9.49 -14.79 11.94
CA ASN A 273 -8.84 -13.68 11.23
C ASN A 273 -7.47 -13.27 11.84
N PRO A 274 -6.54 -14.21 12.08
CA PRO A 274 -5.24 -13.88 12.65
C PRO A 274 -4.44 -12.97 11.70
N PRO A 275 -3.55 -12.11 12.25
CA PRO A 275 -2.91 -11.03 11.50
C PRO A 275 -1.97 -11.50 10.38
N LEU A 276 -1.53 -12.76 10.39
CA LEU A 276 -0.61 -13.34 9.41
C LEU A 276 -1.32 -14.11 8.28
N HIS A 277 -2.62 -13.90 8.08
CA HIS A 277 -3.35 -14.44 6.93
C HIS A 277 -3.57 -13.36 5.88
N THR A 278 -3.58 -13.71 4.58
CA THR A 278 -3.80 -12.74 3.49
C THR A 278 -5.27 -12.50 3.17
N PHE A 279 -6.18 -13.33 3.70
CA PHE A 279 -7.63 -13.24 3.50
C PHE A 279 -8.37 -13.27 4.85
N CYS A 280 -9.55 -12.68 4.88
CA CYS A 280 -10.52 -12.82 5.94
C CYS A 280 -11.09 -14.26 5.99
N LYS A 281 -11.90 -14.54 7.00
CA LYS A 281 -12.42 -15.88 7.30
C LYS A 281 -13.31 -16.49 6.24
N ASP A 282 -13.86 -15.67 5.35
CA ASP A 282 -14.64 -16.14 4.21
C ASP A 282 -13.77 -16.63 3.04
N GLY A 283 -12.46 -16.37 3.09
CA GLY A 283 -11.50 -16.75 2.05
C GLY A 283 -11.68 -15.97 0.75
N PHE A 284 -12.42 -14.86 0.78
CA PHE A 284 -12.71 -14.03 -0.39
C PHE A 284 -12.22 -12.59 -0.16
N HIS A 285 -12.59 -11.96 0.96
CA HIS A 285 -12.19 -10.59 1.24
C HIS A 285 -10.73 -10.52 1.71
N PRO A 286 -9.95 -9.51 1.27
CA PRO A 286 -8.56 -9.34 1.71
C PRO A 286 -8.51 -8.97 3.19
N SER A 287 -7.56 -9.55 3.93
CA SER A 287 -7.28 -9.19 5.32
C SER A 287 -6.52 -7.86 5.44
N THR A 288 -6.21 -7.43 6.68
CA THR A 288 -5.51 -6.18 6.96
C THR A 288 -4.18 -6.03 6.22
N VAL A 289 -3.35 -7.09 6.10
CA VAL A 289 -2.07 -7.00 5.36
C VAL A 289 -2.30 -6.71 3.87
N SER A 290 -3.26 -7.40 3.28
CA SER A 290 -3.61 -7.26 1.87
C SER A 290 -4.23 -5.88 1.60
N GLN A 291 -5.06 -5.39 2.54
CA GLN A 291 -5.61 -4.05 2.53
C GLN A 291 -4.54 -2.95 2.68
N ALA A 292 -3.47 -3.19 3.46
CA ALA A 292 -2.33 -2.27 3.52
C ALA A 292 -1.56 -2.21 2.19
N LEU A 293 -1.41 -3.34 1.49
CA LEU A 293 -0.81 -3.38 0.16
C LEU A 293 -1.70 -2.69 -0.90
N ILE A 294 -3.02 -2.84 -0.80
CA ILE A 294 -4.01 -2.11 -1.61
C ILE A 294 -3.89 -0.59 -1.36
N ALA A 295 -3.79 -0.17 -0.10
CA ALA A 295 -3.59 1.23 0.26
C ALA A 295 -2.34 1.81 -0.41
N ASN A 296 -1.25 1.05 -0.48
CA ASN A 296 -0.02 1.48 -1.16
C ASN A 296 -0.20 1.68 -2.67
N GLU A 297 -0.96 0.84 -3.37
CA GLU A 297 -1.28 1.05 -4.79
C GLU A 297 -2.18 2.28 -5.01
N ILE A 298 -3.10 2.56 -4.08
CA ILE A 298 -3.93 3.77 -4.10
C ILE A 298 -3.05 5.01 -3.88
N LEU A 299 -2.18 5.01 -2.86
CA LEU A 299 -1.24 6.10 -2.61
C LEU A 299 -0.26 6.31 -3.77
N ALA A 300 0.18 5.23 -4.43
CA ALA A 300 1.02 5.33 -5.62
C ALA A 300 0.31 6.03 -6.79
N ALA A 301 -1.02 5.90 -6.90
CA ALA A 301 -1.82 6.66 -7.87
C ALA A 301 -1.99 8.13 -7.45
N VAL A 302 -2.35 8.38 -6.18
CA VAL A 302 -2.51 9.72 -5.59
C VAL A 302 -1.23 10.55 -5.75
N ASN A 303 -0.08 9.98 -5.41
CA ASN A 303 1.22 10.66 -5.41
C ASN A 303 1.73 11.07 -6.79
N ARG A 304 1.02 10.71 -7.88
CA ARG A 304 1.35 11.20 -9.23
C ARG A 304 0.91 12.64 -9.48
N PHE A 305 -0.04 13.13 -8.69
CA PHE A 305 -0.66 14.44 -8.90
C PHE A 305 -0.88 15.22 -7.61
N ALA A 306 -0.86 14.57 -6.44
CA ALA A 306 -0.96 15.26 -5.16
C ALA A 306 0.16 16.31 -4.99
N PRO A 307 -0.15 17.49 -4.43
CA PRO A 307 0.84 18.57 -4.27
C PRO A 307 1.97 18.21 -3.30
N ALA A 308 1.70 17.33 -2.34
CA ALA A 308 2.66 16.75 -1.42
C ALA A 308 2.49 15.22 -1.42
N PRO A 309 3.58 14.44 -1.56
CA PRO A 309 3.49 12.98 -1.48
C PRO A 309 3.03 12.51 -0.10
N ILE A 310 2.06 11.60 -0.09
CA ILE A 310 1.62 10.87 1.10
C ILE A 310 2.50 9.62 1.22
N PRO A 311 3.25 9.43 2.32
CA PRO A 311 4.15 8.29 2.45
C PRO A 311 3.38 6.95 2.38
N PRO A 312 3.79 5.99 1.53
CA PRO A 312 3.24 4.64 1.58
C PRO A 312 3.57 3.96 2.91
N PHE A 313 2.87 2.87 3.22
CA PHE A 313 3.24 1.97 4.30
C PHE A 313 4.49 1.19 3.92
N THR A 314 5.51 1.23 4.77
CA THR A 314 6.69 0.37 4.57
C THR A 314 6.39 -1.06 5.01
N ASN A 315 7.20 -2.03 4.59
CA ASN A 315 6.94 -3.42 5.01
C ASN A 315 7.08 -3.58 6.52
N ARG A 316 8.03 -2.85 7.11
CA ARG A 316 8.23 -2.84 8.56
C ARG A 316 7.03 -2.23 9.30
N GLU A 317 6.52 -1.10 8.81
CA GLU A 317 5.32 -0.46 9.38
C GLU A 317 4.08 -1.34 9.30
N ILE A 318 3.88 -2.05 8.17
CA ILE A 318 2.79 -3.01 8.03
C ILE A 318 2.86 -4.06 9.15
N LEU A 319 4.05 -4.59 9.44
CA LEU A 319 4.21 -5.56 10.50
C LEU A 319 4.03 -4.94 11.89
N THR A 320 4.76 -3.89 12.23
CA THR A 320 4.82 -3.38 13.60
C THR A 320 3.58 -2.58 13.99
N ASP A 321 3.23 -1.59 13.18
CA ASP A 321 2.30 -0.54 13.59
C ASP A 321 0.85 -0.90 13.19
N ILE A 322 0.69 -1.63 12.09
CA ILE A 322 -0.62 -2.05 11.58
C ILE A 322 -1.03 -3.42 12.14
N LEU A 323 -0.14 -4.42 12.07
CA LEU A 323 -0.46 -5.81 12.45
C LEU A 323 -0.02 -6.18 13.87
N GLY A 324 0.75 -5.34 14.55
CA GLY A 324 1.26 -5.61 15.89
C GLY A 324 2.25 -6.80 15.95
N GLN A 325 2.92 -7.07 14.84
CA GLN A 325 3.91 -8.15 14.68
C GLN A 325 5.33 -7.63 14.88
N ASN A 326 6.24 -8.52 15.26
CA ASN A 326 7.65 -8.17 15.34
C ASN A 326 8.29 -8.28 13.95
N ALA A 327 8.66 -7.15 13.34
CA ALA A 327 9.27 -7.15 12.02
C ALA A 327 10.65 -7.83 11.96
N ASP A 328 11.34 -7.97 13.09
CA ASP A 328 12.63 -8.67 13.20
C ASP A 328 12.49 -10.15 13.54
N GLN A 329 11.26 -10.67 13.65
CA GLN A 329 11.03 -12.07 14.01
C GLN A 329 11.76 -13.07 13.11
N PRO A 330 11.84 -12.90 11.77
CA PRO A 330 12.59 -13.83 10.92
C PRO A 330 14.08 -13.93 11.29
N LEU A 331 14.72 -12.80 11.61
CA LEU A 331 16.12 -12.78 12.05
C LEU A 331 16.27 -13.40 13.44
N ILE A 332 15.35 -13.13 14.36
CA ILE A 332 15.36 -13.69 15.71
C ILE A 332 15.18 -15.22 15.67
N ASP A 333 14.25 -15.70 14.84
CA ASP A 333 13.99 -17.12 14.63
C ASP A 333 15.21 -17.81 14.01
N TYR A 334 15.83 -17.18 13.01
CA TYR A 334 17.08 -17.65 12.42
C TYR A 334 18.17 -17.82 13.48
N MET A 335 18.37 -16.83 14.34
CA MET A 335 19.37 -16.90 15.41
C MET A 335 19.05 -17.97 16.46
N ALA A 336 17.79 -18.38 16.61
CA ALA A 336 17.33 -19.38 17.59
C ALA A 336 17.85 -19.16 19.04
N GLY A 337 18.16 -17.91 19.40
CA GLY A 337 18.76 -17.55 20.69
C GLY A 337 20.28 -17.70 20.81
N ALA A 338 21.00 -18.02 19.74
CA ALA A 338 22.45 -18.00 19.67
C ALA A 338 22.94 -16.64 19.14
N PRO A 339 23.54 -15.78 19.98
CA PRO A 339 23.82 -14.41 19.61
C PRO A 339 25.10 -14.21 18.78
N ASP A 340 26.02 -15.18 18.81
CA ASP A 340 27.37 -15.09 18.22
C ASP A 340 28.03 -16.48 18.28
N ASP A 341 28.51 -17.00 17.14
CA ASP A 341 29.28 -18.25 17.08
C ASP A 341 30.80 -18.02 17.28
N GLY A 342 31.20 -16.76 17.47
CA GLY A 342 32.56 -16.32 17.79
C GLY A 342 33.43 -16.01 16.57
N ASP A 343 32.90 -16.07 15.35
CA ASP A 343 33.66 -15.77 14.13
C ASP A 343 33.75 -14.26 13.79
N GLY A 344 32.95 -13.44 14.46
CA GLY A 344 32.91 -11.98 14.32
C GLY A 344 32.08 -11.47 13.13
N LEU A 345 31.34 -12.34 12.44
CA LEU A 345 30.38 -11.96 11.41
C LEU A 345 29.07 -11.49 12.09
N PRO A 346 28.53 -10.31 11.73
CA PRO A 346 27.27 -9.87 12.31
C PRO A 346 26.11 -10.80 11.91
N ALA A 347 25.22 -11.14 12.84
CA ALA A 347 24.08 -12.05 12.60
C ALA A 347 23.21 -11.70 11.39
N LEU A 348 22.99 -10.40 11.11
CA LEU A 348 22.26 -9.98 9.91
C LEU A 348 23.01 -10.37 8.62
N LEU A 349 24.33 -10.27 8.62
CA LEU A 349 25.14 -10.63 7.47
C LEU A 349 25.20 -12.15 7.28
N GLU A 350 25.33 -12.92 8.36
CA GLU A 350 25.18 -14.38 8.34
C GLU A 350 23.82 -14.79 7.76
N PHE A 351 22.74 -14.18 8.25
CA PHE A 351 21.38 -14.42 7.77
C PHE A 351 21.29 -14.15 6.26
N LEU A 352 21.80 -13.00 5.80
CA LEU A 352 21.82 -12.64 4.38
C LEU A 352 22.70 -13.53 3.51
N LEU A 353 23.71 -14.17 4.09
CA LEU A 353 24.62 -15.11 3.41
C LEU A 353 24.19 -16.58 3.58
N GLY A 354 23.02 -16.84 4.18
CA GLY A 354 22.50 -18.20 4.37
C GLY A 354 23.39 -19.08 5.24
N LYS A 355 24.09 -18.47 6.19
CA LYS A 355 25.05 -19.14 7.06
C LYS A 355 24.36 -19.85 8.22
N ASN A 356 25.13 -20.56 9.03
CA ASN A 356 24.61 -21.22 10.22
C ASN A 356 25.04 -20.41 11.45
N PRO A 357 24.11 -19.78 12.19
CA PRO A 357 24.46 -18.92 13.32
C PRO A 357 24.98 -19.71 14.55
N LEU A 358 25.10 -21.03 14.43
CA LEU A 358 25.62 -21.94 15.47
C LEU A 358 27.03 -22.45 15.15
N ALA A 359 27.62 -22.08 14.02
CA ALA A 359 28.86 -22.69 13.56
C ALA A 359 29.72 -21.68 12.80
N ALA A 360 30.86 -21.33 13.42
CA ALA A 360 31.84 -20.40 12.90
C ALA A 360 32.11 -20.61 11.40
N ASP A 361 31.93 -19.54 10.61
CA ASP A 361 32.12 -19.58 9.19
C ASP A 361 33.60 -19.60 8.78
N SER A 362 33.83 -20.19 7.61
CA SER A 362 35.10 -19.95 6.93
C SER A 362 35.14 -18.53 6.36
N PRO A 363 36.27 -17.80 6.51
CA PRO A 363 36.45 -16.49 5.89
C PRO A 363 36.17 -16.55 4.38
N LEU A 364 35.70 -15.44 3.81
CA LEU A 364 35.56 -15.31 2.37
C LEU A 364 36.93 -15.52 1.70
N MET A 365 37.02 -16.52 0.82
CA MET A 365 38.26 -16.88 0.15
C MET A 365 38.39 -16.13 -1.17
N PHE A 366 39.61 -15.64 -1.45
CA PHE A 366 39.97 -15.06 -2.74
C PHE A 366 40.65 -16.11 -3.61
N SER A 367 40.26 -16.15 -4.88
CA SER A 367 40.94 -16.94 -5.91
C SER A 367 42.28 -16.29 -6.30
N PRO A 368 43.20 -17.05 -6.94
CA PRO A 368 44.51 -16.50 -7.33
C PRO A 368 44.45 -15.29 -8.27
N ASP A 369 43.35 -15.14 -9.00
CA ASP A 369 43.07 -14.00 -9.87
C ASP A 369 42.51 -12.78 -9.11
N GLY A 370 42.35 -12.87 -7.80
CA GLY A 370 41.80 -11.84 -6.93
C GLY A 370 40.27 -11.80 -6.88
N SER A 371 39.57 -12.71 -7.55
CA SER A 371 38.12 -12.82 -7.46
C SER A 371 37.67 -13.41 -6.12
N ALA A 372 36.47 -13.06 -5.68
CA ALA A 372 35.84 -13.66 -4.50
C ALA A 372 34.39 -14.02 -4.80
N SER A 373 33.89 -15.10 -4.20
CA SER A 373 32.52 -15.56 -4.42
C SER A 373 31.77 -15.71 -3.09
N PHE A 374 30.51 -15.27 -3.05
CA PHE A 374 29.61 -15.48 -1.92
C PHE A 374 28.24 -15.92 -2.43
N HIS A 375 27.43 -16.50 -1.55
CA HIS A 375 26.12 -17.04 -1.90
C HIS A 375 25.07 -16.44 -0.98
N PRO A 376 24.35 -15.38 -1.40
CA PRO A 376 23.28 -14.80 -0.61
C PRO A 376 22.13 -15.80 -0.40
N SER A 377 21.45 -15.71 0.74
CA SER A 377 20.18 -16.39 0.98
C SER A 377 19.04 -15.62 0.28
N PRO A 378 18.37 -16.20 -0.72
CA PRO A 378 17.27 -15.52 -1.41
C PRO A 378 16.11 -15.16 -0.47
N ASP A 379 15.88 -15.96 0.57
CA ASP A 379 14.84 -15.73 1.57
C ASP A 379 15.23 -14.57 2.49
N ALA A 380 16.47 -14.52 2.98
CA ALA A 380 16.95 -13.44 3.84
C ALA A 380 17.05 -12.10 3.10
N LEU A 381 17.32 -12.12 1.79
CA LEU A 381 17.26 -10.91 0.94
C LEU A 381 15.86 -10.30 0.87
N ARG A 382 14.80 -10.98 1.33
CA ARG A 382 13.46 -10.36 1.49
C ARG A 382 13.38 -9.43 2.70
N PHE A 383 14.29 -9.57 3.66
CA PHE A 383 14.36 -8.81 4.91
C PHE A 383 15.33 -7.62 4.83
N ALA A 384 16.47 -7.78 4.18
CA ALA A 384 17.50 -6.74 4.05
C ALA A 384 18.18 -6.78 2.68
N ASP A 385 18.74 -5.65 2.27
CA ASP A 385 19.60 -5.56 1.10
C ASP A 385 21.04 -5.94 1.47
N LEU A 386 21.69 -6.71 0.60
CA LEU A 386 23.10 -7.07 0.70
C LEU A 386 23.89 -6.38 -0.41
N GLY A 387 24.76 -5.45 -0.02
CA GLY A 387 25.71 -4.77 -0.89
C GLY A 387 27.14 -5.23 -0.64
N VAL A 388 28.00 -5.00 -1.63
CA VAL A 388 29.46 -5.10 -1.47
C VAL A 388 30.07 -3.76 -1.82
N LEU A 389 30.93 -3.28 -0.93
CA LEU A 389 31.71 -2.06 -1.10
C LEU A 389 33.16 -2.44 -1.37
N GLN A 390 33.85 -1.65 -2.20
CA GLN A 390 35.27 -1.75 -2.48
C GLN A 390 36.02 -0.47 -2.10
N SER A 391 37.29 -0.62 -1.75
CA SER A 391 38.24 0.47 -1.44
C SER A 391 39.64 0.08 -1.93
N GLU A 392 40.42 1.03 -2.42
CA GLU A 392 41.84 0.79 -2.78
C GLU A 392 42.78 1.02 -1.57
N THR A 393 42.32 1.79 -0.58
CA THR A 393 43.17 2.32 0.49
C THR A 393 42.78 1.89 1.91
N LEU A 394 41.66 1.20 2.11
CA LEU A 394 40.97 0.98 3.40
C LEU A 394 40.55 2.27 4.11
N GLY A 395 40.53 3.40 3.40
CA GLY A 395 40.21 4.72 3.95
C GLY A 395 38.71 5.03 3.92
N ASN A 396 38.40 6.29 3.61
CA ASN A 396 37.03 6.78 3.44
C ASN A 396 36.54 6.73 1.98
N ASP A 397 37.21 5.92 1.15
CA ASP A 397 37.00 5.75 -0.29
C ASP A 397 36.11 4.52 -0.61
N TRP A 398 35.31 4.06 0.35
CA TRP A 398 34.40 2.94 0.13
C TRP A 398 33.30 3.33 -0.86
N VAL A 399 33.27 2.63 -1.99
CA VAL A 399 32.25 2.77 -3.03
C VAL A 399 31.62 1.42 -3.32
N ARG A 400 30.37 1.39 -3.79
CA ARG A 400 29.73 0.14 -4.17
C ARG A 400 30.51 -0.51 -5.33
N VAL A 401 30.70 -1.83 -5.26
CA VAL A 401 31.27 -2.60 -6.38
C VAL A 401 30.39 -2.38 -7.61
N PRO A 402 30.95 -1.91 -8.74
CA PRO A 402 30.20 -1.71 -9.97
C PRO A 402 29.57 -3.02 -10.48
N ASP A 403 28.42 -2.93 -11.15
CA ASP A 403 27.70 -4.13 -11.59
C ASP A 403 28.44 -4.86 -12.71
N GLU A 404 29.24 -4.18 -13.54
CA GLU A 404 30.14 -4.80 -14.51
C GLU A 404 31.26 -5.64 -13.88
N ASN A 405 31.52 -5.44 -12.59
CA ASN A 405 32.49 -6.20 -11.79
C ASN A 405 31.80 -7.29 -10.96
N LYS A 406 30.51 -7.55 -11.19
CA LYS A 406 29.78 -8.64 -10.56
C LYS A 406 29.32 -9.62 -11.62
N GLN A 407 29.41 -10.90 -11.30
CA GLN A 407 28.81 -11.96 -12.08
C GLN A 407 27.94 -12.80 -11.17
N GLU A 408 26.64 -12.78 -11.40
CA GLU A 408 25.71 -13.70 -10.77
C GLU A 408 25.69 -15.02 -11.56
N LEU A 409 25.86 -16.12 -10.85
CA LEU A 409 25.85 -17.47 -11.40
C LEU A 409 24.42 -18.05 -11.36
N PRO A 410 24.12 -19.09 -12.17
CA PRO A 410 22.79 -19.71 -12.18
C PRO A 410 22.33 -20.31 -10.85
N ASP A 411 23.26 -20.60 -9.93
CA ASP A 411 22.96 -21.08 -8.59
C ASP A 411 22.65 -19.94 -7.61
N GLY A 412 22.76 -18.67 -8.00
CA GLY A 412 22.58 -17.50 -7.13
C GLY A 412 23.87 -17.03 -6.46
N SER A 413 25.00 -17.71 -6.68
CA SER A 413 26.30 -17.24 -6.19
C SER A 413 26.74 -15.97 -6.94
N VAL A 414 27.33 -15.01 -6.24
CA VAL A 414 27.86 -13.77 -6.81
C VAL A 414 29.38 -13.82 -6.77
N ILE A 415 30.01 -13.67 -7.95
CA ILE A 415 31.45 -13.50 -8.10
C ILE A 415 31.75 -12.00 -8.24
N ILE A 416 32.72 -11.53 -7.46
CA ILE A 416 33.32 -10.20 -7.60
C ILE A 416 34.57 -10.33 -8.46
N ILE A 417 34.62 -9.59 -9.55
CA ILE A 417 35.75 -9.52 -10.48
C ILE A 417 36.57 -8.26 -10.13
N PRO A 418 37.85 -8.39 -9.74
CA PRO A 418 38.65 -7.24 -9.35
C PRO A 418 38.94 -6.32 -10.54
N SER A 419 38.70 -5.02 -10.35
CA SER A 419 39.00 -3.98 -11.35
C SER A 419 40.38 -3.35 -11.20
N ALA A 420 41.07 -3.62 -10.09
CA ALA A 420 42.40 -3.11 -9.80
C ALA A 420 43.26 -4.16 -9.11
N ALA A 421 44.58 -3.98 -9.16
CA ALA A 421 45.56 -4.92 -8.60
C ALA A 421 45.50 -5.02 -7.07
N LYS A 422 44.91 -4.04 -6.39
CA LYS A 422 44.73 -4.02 -4.94
C LYS A 422 43.38 -3.43 -4.60
N LEU A 423 42.48 -4.29 -4.14
CA LEU A 423 41.15 -3.93 -3.67
C LEU A 423 40.89 -4.59 -2.32
N PHE A 424 40.16 -3.88 -1.48
CA PHE A 424 39.60 -4.36 -0.24
C PHE A 424 38.09 -4.36 -0.37
N TYR A 425 37.44 -5.39 0.16
CA TYR A 425 36.00 -5.53 0.09
C TYR A 425 35.41 -5.60 1.49
N LYS A 426 34.19 -5.08 1.64
CA LYS A 426 33.34 -5.33 2.82
C LYS A 426 31.89 -5.45 2.39
N PHE A 427 31.12 -6.21 3.15
CA PHE A 427 29.68 -6.27 2.99
C PHE A 427 29.01 -5.04 3.62
N GLU A 428 27.89 -4.67 3.04
CA GLU A 428 26.94 -3.68 3.55
C GLU A 428 25.58 -4.37 3.65
N ALA A 429 25.05 -4.51 4.86
CA ALA A 429 23.73 -5.08 5.10
C ALA A 429 22.79 -3.97 5.59
N VAL A 430 21.68 -3.75 4.88
CA VAL A 430 20.72 -2.68 5.19
C VAL A 430 19.32 -3.28 5.31
N PRO A 431 18.71 -3.29 6.51
CA PRO A 431 17.31 -3.71 6.67
C PRO A 431 16.38 -2.95 5.73
N LYS A 432 15.43 -3.66 5.12
CA LYS A 432 14.43 -3.02 4.28
C LYS A 432 13.50 -2.16 5.15
N PRO A 433 13.08 -0.99 4.62
CA PRO A 433 12.26 -0.06 5.38
C PRO A 433 10.89 -0.61 5.76
#